data_AF-A0A6J6PPY6-F1
#
_entry.id   AF-A0A6J6PPY6-F1
#
_cell.length_a   1.000
_cell.length_b   1.000
_cell.length_c   1.000
_cell.angle_alpha   90.00
_cell.angle_beta   90.00
_cell.angle_gamma   90.00
#
_symmetry.space_group_name_H-M   'P 1'
#
loop_
_entity.id
_entity.type
_entity.pdbx_description
1 polymer ?
#
loop_
_entity_poly.entity_id
_entity_poly.type
_entity_poly.pdbx_seq_one_letter_code
_entity_poly.pdbx_strand_id
1 'polypeptide(L)'
;MAPTWRSFVAEVEDSMSPAELLDHRARAKALGLCAELAHARKARHLTQAALTRISGVTQCEISRIESGLTSPTTATLTRLLVALDVDLRLVPHEDHVETSVEADFAARVKAG
;
A
#
# COMPACT_ATOMS: atom_id res chain seq x y z
N MET A 1 -0.06 27.87 -18.90
CA MET A 1 0.05 27.36 -17.51
C MET A 1 0.92 26.12 -17.55
N ALA A 2 1.86 25.97 -16.62
CA ALA A 2 2.64 24.73 -16.52
C ALA A 2 1.76 23.60 -15.95
N PRO A 3 1.92 22.36 -16.41
CA PRO A 3 1.19 21.23 -15.84
C PRO A 3 1.51 21.10 -14.35
N THR A 4 0.51 20.68 -13.58
CA THR A 4 0.72 20.28 -12.18
C THR A 4 1.41 18.91 -12.13
N TRP A 5 2.00 18.57 -10.98
CA TRP A 5 2.48 17.22 -10.73
C TRP A 5 1.40 16.16 -10.96
N ARG A 6 0.16 16.43 -10.53
CA ARG A 6 -0.99 15.53 -10.73
C ARG A 6 -1.30 15.27 -12.21
N SER A 7 -1.31 16.32 -13.03
CA SER A 7 -1.57 16.16 -14.48
C SER A 7 -0.43 15.43 -15.18
N PHE A 8 0.81 15.61 -14.73
CA PHE A 8 1.96 14.88 -15.26
C PHE A 8 1.88 13.38 -14.92
N VAL A 9 1.51 13.02 -13.69
CA VAL A 9 1.32 11.61 -13.30
C VAL A 9 0.19 10.97 -14.10
N ALA A 10 -0.93 11.68 -14.29
CA ALA A 10 -2.06 11.17 -15.07
C ALA A 10 -1.68 10.87 -16.52
N GLU A 11 -0.93 11.77 -17.17
CA GLU A 11 -0.44 11.56 -18.54
C GLU A 11 0.51 10.35 -18.65
N VAL A 12 1.37 10.18 -17.65
CA VAL A 12 2.27 9.02 -17.56
C VAL A 12 1.46 7.73 -17.36
N GLU A 13 0.49 7.71 -16.45
CA GLU A 13 -0.38 6.54 -16.22
C GLU A 13 -1.21 6.19 -17.46
N ASP A 14 -1.77 7.17 -18.18
CA ASP A 14 -2.55 6.97 -19.40
C ASP A 14 -1.71 6.38 -20.55
N SER A 15 -0.39 6.60 -20.52
CA SER A 15 0.53 6.02 -21.49
C SER A 15 0.94 4.56 -21.19
N MET A 16 0.65 4.07 -19.98
CA MET A 16 1.01 2.71 -19.56
C MET A 16 0.01 1.67 -20.08
N SER A 17 0.50 0.49 -20.44
CA SER A 17 -0.39 -0.66 -20.64
C SER A 17 -1.10 -1.04 -19.33
N PRO A 18 -2.24 -1.76 -19.40
CA PRO A 18 -2.95 -2.19 -18.18
C PRO A 18 -2.08 -2.99 -17.20
N ALA A 19 -1.16 -3.81 -17.72
CA ALA A 19 -0.25 -4.61 -16.89
C ALA A 19 0.82 -3.73 -16.22
N GLU A 20 1.38 -2.75 -16.94
CA GLU A 20 2.34 -1.79 -16.38
C GLU A 20 1.69 -0.90 -15.33
N LEU A 21 0.47 -0.42 -15.57
CA LEU A 21 -0.28 0.37 -14.60
C LEU A 21 -0.59 -0.42 -13.33
N LEU A 22 -0.96 -1.70 -13.46
CA LEU A 22 -1.20 -2.58 -12.31
C LEU A 22 0.07 -2.74 -11.46
N ASP A 23 1.21 -3.02 -12.09
CA ASP A 23 2.50 -3.15 -11.40
C ASP A 23 2.94 -1.82 -10.77
N HIS A 24 2.77 -0.71 -11.48
CA HIS A 24 3.03 0.64 -10.97
C HIS A 24 2.23 0.94 -9.70
N ARG A 25 0.91 0.71 -9.75
CA ARG A 25 0.00 0.92 -8.61
C ARG A 25 0.29 -0.04 -7.45
N ALA A 26 0.61 -1.30 -7.74
CA ALA A 26 1.00 -2.27 -6.72
C ALA A 26 2.25 -1.82 -5.97
N ARG A 27 3.26 -1.30 -6.68
CA ARG A 27 4.47 -0.73 -6.07
C ARG A 27 4.17 0.51 -5.24
N ALA A 28 3.33 1.41 -5.74
CA ALA A 28 2.91 2.60 -4.99
C ALA A 28 2.22 2.21 -3.67
N LYS A 29 1.32 1.22 -3.69
CA LYS A 29 0.66 0.70 -2.47
C LYS A 29 1.65 0.06 -1.51
N ALA A 30 2.61 -0.72 -2.01
CA ALA A 30 3.64 -1.34 -1.19
C ALA A 30 4.52 -0.29 -0.47
N LEU A 31 4.92 0.77 -1.19
CA LEU A 31 5.64 1.90 -0.60
C LEU A 31 4.82 2.62 0.47
N GLY A 32 3.52 2.83 0.21
CA GLY A 32 2.59 3.39 1.20
C GLY A 32 2.52 2.56 2.47
N LEU A 33 2.35 1.23 2.35
CA LEU A 33 2.36 0.33 3.50
C LEU A 33 3.67 0.40 4.30
N CYS A 34 4.81 0.42 3.62
CA CYS A 34 6.12 0.57 4.26
C CYS A 34 6.25 1.88 5.04
N ALA A 35 5.75 2.99 4.48
CA ALA A 35 5.72 4.29 5.15
C ALA A 35 4.80 4.28 6.37
N GLU A 36 3.62 3.65 6.27
CA GLU A 36 2.69 3.49 7.41
C GLU A 36 3.30 2.70 8.56
N LEU A 37 4.03 1.62 8.29
CA LEU A 37 4.77 0.88 9.32
C LEU A 37 5.81 1.78 10.02
N ALA A 38 6.55 2.58 9.25
CA ALA A 38 7.51 3.53 9.80
C ALA A 38 6.84 4.61 10.65
N HIS A 39 5.68 5.11 10.21
CA HIS A 39 4.87 6.08 10.96
C HIS A 39 4.35 5.48 12.27
N ALA A 40 3.75 4.29 12.24
CA ALA A 40 3.27 3.60 13.43
C ALA A 40 4.40 3.38 14.46
N ARG A 41 5.60 2.98 14.01
CA ARG A 41 6.77 2.88 14.90
C ARG A 41 7.12 4.22 15.55
N LYS A 42 7.19 5.29 14.76
CA LYS A 42 7.54 6.63 15.26
C LYS A 42 6.47 7.18 16.22
N ALA A 43 5.19 6.94 15.94
CA ALA A 43 4.08 7.32 16.81
C ALA A 43 4.15 6.65 18.19
N ARG A 44 4.71 5.44 18.26
CA ARG A 44 5.01 4.75 19.53
C ARG A 44 6.36 5.12 20.15
N HIS A 45 7.06 6.10 19.60
CA HIS A 45 8.38 6.56 20.05
C HIS A 45 9.44 5.44 20.12
N LEU A 46 9.31 4.42 19.27
CA LEU A 46 10.26 3.31 19.22
C LEU A 46 11.41 3.60 18.26
N THR A 47 12.64 3.29 18.64
CA THR A 47 13.74 3.16 17.66
C THR A 47 13.58 1.87 16.86
N GLN A 48 14.24 1.76 15.70
CA GLN A 48 14.25 0.50 14.95
C GLN A 48 14.85 -0.65 15.79
N ALA A 49 15.91 -0.37 16.57
CA ALA A 49 16.48 -1.34 17.50
C ALA A 49 15.51 -1.75 18.62
N ALA A 50 14.66 -0.84 19.10
CA ALA A 50 13.61 -1.17 20.05
C ALA A 50 12.56 -2.08 19.40
N LEU A 51 12.12 -1.77 18.17
CA LEU A 51 11.18 -2.60 17.42
C LEU A 51 11.76 -4.00 17.13
N THR A 52 13.06 -4.11 16.84
CA THR A 52 13.75 -5.40 16.72
C THR A 52 13.55 -6.27 17.96
N ARG A 53 13.71 -5.71 19.16
CA ARG A 53 13.60 -6.48 20.42
C ARG A 53 12.21 -7.05 20.65
N ILE A 54 11.16 -6.35 20.22
CA ILE A 54 9.77 -6.76 20.48
C ILE A 54 9.12 -7.51 19.32
N SER A 55 9.55 -7.27 18.07
CA SER A 55 9.04 -8.00 16.89
C SER A 55 9.89 -9.24 16.56
N GLY A 56 11.16 -9.24 16.97
CA GLY A 56 12.20 -10.18 16.54
C GLY A 56 12.60 -10.07 15.06
N VAL A 57 12.12 -9.05 14.34
CA VAL A 57 12.54 -8.75 12.96
C VAL A 57 13.87 -8.00 13.05
N THR A 58 14.83 -8.31 12.18
CA THR A 58 16.16 -7.70 12.29
C THR A 58 16.12 -6.19 12.02
N GLN A 59 17.01 -5.43 12.64
CA GLN A 59 17.07 -3.98 12.41
C GLN A 59 17.38 -3.63 10.94
N CYS A 60 18.22 -4.43 10.27
CA CYS A 60 18.53 -4.26 8.85
C CYS A 60 17.27 -4.44 7.98
N GLU A 61 16.48 -5.48 8.26
CA GLU A 61 15.23 -5.73 7.55
C GLU A 61 14.19 -4.63 7.81
N ILE A 62 14.01 -4.21 9.07
CA ILE A 62 13.14 -3.08 9.42
C ILE A 62 13.56 -1.82 8.65
N SER A 63 14.85 -1.51 8.61
CA SER A 63 15.37 -0.33 7.90
C SER A 63 15.08 -0.38 6.39
N ARG A 64 15.29 -1.53 5.75
CA ARG A 64 14.98 -1.74 4.33
C ARG A 64 13.49 -1.65 4.05
N ILE A 65 12.65 -2.20 4.93
CA ILE A 65 11.19 -2.11 4.83
C ILE A 65 10.75 -0.66 4.90
N GLU A 66 11.12 0.06 5.97
CA GLU A 66 10.69 1.44 6.21
C GLU A 66 11.19 2.42 5.13
N SER A 67 12.28 2.08 4.44
CA SER A 67 12.82 2.87 3.32
C SER A 67 12.24 2.46 1.95
N GLY A 68 11.33 1.49 1.91
CA GLY A 68 10.73 0.99 0.67
C GLY A 68 11.66 0.14 -0.20
N LEU A 69 12.85 -0.22 0.28
CA LEU A 69 13.82 -1.04 -0.45
C LEU A 69 13.42 -2.52 -0.54
N THR A 70 12.54 -2.97 0.36
CA THR A 70 11.92 -4.29 0.31
C THR A 70 10.52 -4.21 0.87
N SER A 71 9.59 -4.98 0.29
CA SER A 71 8.29 -5.21 0.93
C SER A 71 8.43 -6.29 2.00
N PRO A 72 7.73 -6.18 3.14
CA PRO A 72 7.69 -7.25 4.13
C PRO A 72 6.96 -8.46 3.55
N THR A 73 7.41 -9.67 3.92
CA THR A 73 6.57 -10.86 3.74
C THR A 73 5.32 -10.75 4.63
N THR A 74 4.27 -11.53 4.36
CA THR A 74 3.09 -11.57 5.24
C THR A 74 3.46 -11.94 6.68
N ALA A 75 4.41 -12.86 6.87
CA ALA A 75 4.88 -13.24 8.20
C ALA A 75 5.66 -12.12 8.91
N THR A 76 6.50 -11.37 8.17
CA THR A 76 7.20 -10.19 8.71
C THR A 76 6.17 -9.10 9.07
N LEU A 77 5.20 -8.85 8.18
CA LEU A 77 4.16 -7.85 8.37
C LEU A 77 3.34 -8.12 9.64
N THR A 78 2.83 -9.34 9.83
CA THR A 78 2.02 -9.67 11.02
C THR A 78 2.80 -9.51 12.33
N ARG A 79 4.08 -9.89 12.35
CA ARG A 79 4.96 -9.67 13.52
C ARG A 79 5.13 -8.18 13.83
N LEU A 80 5.30 -7.36 12.79
CA LEU A 80 5.40 -5.91 12.95
C LEU A 80 4.08 -5.31 13.44
N LEU A 81 2.93 -5.72 12.90
CA LEU A 81 1.61 -5.27 13.35
C LEU A 81 1.37 -5.58 14.84
N VAL A 82 1.65 -6.81 15.28
CA VAL A 82 1.55 -7.20 16.70
C VAL A 82 2.49 -6.39 17.57
N ALA A 83 3.75 -6.26 17.18
CA ALA A 83 4.74 -5.49 17.95
C ALA A 83 4.40 -4.00 18.01
N LEU A 84 3.78 -3.47 16.96
CA LEU A 84 3.33 -2.09 16.84
C LEU A 84 1.94 -1.85 17.42
N ASP A 85 1.21 -2.89 17.83
CA ASP A 85 -0.14 -2.77 18.42
C ASP A 85 -1.08 -1.99 17.49
N VAL A 86 -1.08 -2.37 16.21
CA VAL A 86 -1.90 -1.75 15.15
C VAL A 86 -2.56 -2.83 14.28
N ASP A 87 -3.75 -2.52 13.78
CA ASP A 87 -4.49 -3.38 12.86
C ASP A 87 -4.27 -2.97 11.40
N LEU A 88 -4.21 -3.96 10.51
CA LEU A 88 -4.31 -3.76 9.07
C LEU A 88 -5.79 -3.91 8.65
N ARG A 89 -6.37 -2.86 8.07
CA ARG A 89 -7.73 -2.88 7.54
C ARG A 89 -7.72 -2.70 6.03
N LEU A 90 -8.45 -3.56 5.32
CA LEU A 90 -8.73 -3.37 3.91
C LEU A 90 -9.93 -2.43 3.79
N VAL A 91 -9.74 -1.33 3.08
CA VAL A 91 -10.78 -0.34 2.80
C VAL A 91 -10.95 -0.21 1.29
N PRO A 92 -12.16 0.10 0.80
CA PRO A 92 -12.38 0.49 -0.59
C PRO A 92 -11.42 1.62 -0.99
N HIS A 93 -10.96 1.62 -2.23
CA HIS A 93 -10.13 2.72 -2.72
C HIS A 93 -11.04 3.92 -3.02
N GLU A 94 -10.70 5.13 -2.58
CA GLU A 94 -11.53 6.32 -2.84
C GLU A 94 -11.67 6.69 -4.33
N ASP A 95 -11.02 5.93 -5.23
CA ASP A 95 -11.15 6.03 -6.70
C ASP A 95 -11.95 4.83 -7.24
N HIS A 96 -13.05 4.48 -6.57
CA HIS A 96 -14.09 3.73 -7.24
C HIS A 96 -14.76 4.68 -8.24
N VAL A 97 -14.22 4.75 -9.46
CA VAL A 97 -15.14 4.91 -10.59
C VAL A 97 -16.06 3.71 -10.50
N GLU A 98 -17.31 4.01 -10.22
CA GLU A 98 -18.45 3.10 -10.19
C GLU A 98 -18.72 2.59 -11.61
N THR A 99 -17.73 1.95 -12.24
CA THR A 99 -17.87 1.37 -13.56
C THR A 99 -17.78 -0.13 -13.45
N SER A 100 -18.92 -0.74 -13.77
CA SER A 100 -19.12 -2.09 -14.32
C SER A 100 -19.60 -3.22 -13.39
N VAL A 101 -19.53 -3.15 -12.06
CA VAL A 101 -20.13 -4.26 -11.27
C VAL A 101 -21.66 -4.14 -11.19
N GLU A 102 -22.21 -2.93 -11.02
CA GLU A 102 -23.67 -2.73 -10.96
C GLU A 102 -24.33 -2.81 -12.33
N ALA A 103 -23.66 -2.34 -13.38
CA ALA A 103 -24.17 -2.46 -14.75
C ALA A 103 -24.22 -3.92 -15.22
N ASP A 104 -23.21 -4.72 -14.88
CA ASP A 104 -23.12 -6.14 -15.25
C ASP A 104 -24.06 -7.02 -14.39
N PHE A 105 -24.24 -6.67 -13.12
CA PHE A 105 -25.23 -7.31 -12.24
C PHE A 105 -26.68 -6.99 -12.69
N ALA A 106 -27.00 -5.73 -12.99
CA ALA A 106 -28.32 -5.34 -13.47
C ALA A 106 -28.65 -5.94 -14.85
N ALA A 107 -27.64 -6.11 -15.72
CA ALA A 107 -27.79 -6.77 -17.01
C ALA A 107 -28.09 -8.28 -16.86
N ARG A 108 -27.42 -8.97 -15.93
CA ARG A 108 -27.64 -10.40 -15.65
C ARG A 108 -28.98 -10.68 -14.97
N VAL A 109 -29.49 -9.74 -14.17
CA VAL A 109 -30.81 -9.86 -13.52
C VAL A 109 -31.97 -9.57 -14.49
N LYS A 110 -31.78 -8.74 -15.53
CA LYS A 110 -32.82 -8.50 -16.56
C LYS A 110 -32.85 -9.54 -17.68
N ALA A 111 -31.81 -10.35 -17.82
CA ALA A 111 -31.68 -11.37 -18.86
C ALA A 111 -32.13 -12.77 -18.44
N GLY A 112 -32.57 -12.94 -17.18
CA GLY A 112 -33.20 -14.16 -16.66
C GLY A 112 -34.61 -13.89 -16.18
#